data_AF-A0A2T9YTF4-F1
#
_entry.id   AF-A0A2T9YTF4-F1
#
_cell.length_a   1.000
_cell.length_b   1.000
_cell.length_c   1.000
_cell.angle_alpha   90.00
_cell.angle_beta   90.00
_cell.angle_gamma   90.00
#
_symmetry.space_group_name_H-M   'P 1'
#
loop_
_entity.id
_entity.type
_entity.pdbx_description
1 polymer ?
#
loop_
_entity_poly.entity_id
_entity_poly.type
_entity_poly.pdbx_seq_one_letter_code
_entity_poly.pdbx_strand_id
1 'polypeptide(L)'
;MFELPKIIEHKEVELEKVELKKAELKMTKLFLAKLANTEKRVNIKVRGLKNKLDQKQKDSLEKHQDTLEKLKLDKKLIASTGLVVPSFPSSPYRFYIYNEYQKLKNDPSTIVLHDIGKNILNMSANWKLKTEAEKIEYKQKWLILKKQFAAELHKWWDNVDKNLVKLENCHRKNINIILKDKGKHKLPMLVDPRAPKRPITAYAMYVKGLKESNNPKLPSRAIDFIKYVASKWKQLPESEKDIYRDKYSDAFKLYKEVSNKYK
;
A
#
# COMPACT_ATOMS: atom_id res chain seq x y z
N MET A 1 94.44 -37.33 -60.51
CA MET A 1 93.91 -36.91 -59.20
C MET A 1 93.52 -35.44 -59.31
N PHE A 2 92.49 -34.97 -58.59
CA PHE A 2 92.01 -33.57 -58.48
C PHE A 2 90.75 -33.14 -59.27
N GLU A 3 89.64 -33.89 -59.23
CA GLU A 3 88.30 -33.33 -59.58
C GLU A 3 87.18 -33.64 -58.56
N LEU A 4 87.50 -34.31 -57.45
CA LEU A 4 86.55 -34.54 -56.35
C LEU A 4 86.20 -33.30 -55.47
N PRO A 5 87.08 -32.29 -55.26
CA PRO A 5 86.79 -31.20 -54.32
C PRO A 5 85.70 -30.20 -54.77
N LYS A 6 85.68 -29.81 -56.06
CA LYS A 6 84.77 -28.77 -56.59
C LYS A 6 83.29 -29.20 -56.63
N ILE A 7 83.02 -30.50 -56.78
CA ILE A 7 81.66 -31.05 -56.82
C ILE A 7 81.06 -31.11 -55.41
N ILE A 8 81.90 -31.30 -54.39
CA ILE A 8 81.48 -31.32 -52.98
C ILE A 8 81.11 -29.90 -52.53
N GLU A 9 81.94 -28.90 -52.83
CA GLU A 9 81.67 -27.48 -52.55
C GLU A 9 80.36 -26.97 -53.17
N HIS A 10 80.09 -27.30 -54.45
CA HIS A 10 78.85 -26.87 -55.10
C HIS A 10 77.60 -27.51 -54.49
N LYS A 11 77.70 -28.79 -54.07
CA LYS A 11 76.59 -29.47 -53.38
C LYS A 11 76.36 -28.93 -51.97
N GLU A 12 77.41 -28.53 -51.26
CA GLU A 12 77.32 -27.89 -49.94
C GLU A 12 76.63 -26.51 -50.03
N VAL A 13 77.00 -25.68 -51.00
CA VAL A 13 76.37 -24.37 -51.24
C VAL A 13 74.88 -24.51 -51.64
N GLU A 14 74.54 -25.54 -52.42
CA GLU A 14 73.14 -25.84 -52.75
C GLU A 14 72.35 -26.33 -51.52
N LEU A 15 72.98 -27.14 -50.67
CA LEU A 15 72.41 -27.59 -49.39
C LEU A 15 72.11 -26.39 -48.48
N GLU A 16 73.05 -25.46 -48.35
CA GLU A 16 72.91 -24.23 -47.56
C GLU A 16 71.74 -23.36 -48.05
N LYS A 17 71.60 -23.18 -49.37
CA LYS A 17 70.46 -22.45 -49.96
C LYS A 17 69.11 -23.13 -49.68
N VAL A 18 69.08 -24.46 -49.69
CA VAL A 18 67.88 -25.24 -49.35
C VAL A 18 67.56 -25.11 -47.86
N GLU A 19 68.55 -25.10 -46.97
CA GLU A 19 68.36 -24.87 -45.54
C GLU A 19 67.86 -23.45 -45.24
N LEU A 20 68.40 -22.44 -45.95
CA LEU A 20 67.99 -21.04 -45.82
C LEU A 20 66.51 -20.85 -46.24
N LYS A 21 66.11 -21.44 -47.38
CA LYS A 21 64.69 -21.47 -47.80
C LYS A 21 63.79 -22.22 -46.82
N LYS A 22 64.26 -23.31 -46.21
CA LYS A 22 63.52 -24.02 -45.16
C LYS A 22 63.35 -23.16 -43.90
N ALA A 23 64.37 -22.38 -43.53
CA ALA A 23 64.30 -21.44 -42.41
C ALA A 23 63.32 -20.29 -42.68
N GLU A 24 63.32 -19.70 -43.88
CA GLU A 24 62.35 -18.69 -44.31
C GLU A 24 60.91 -19.24 -44.32
N LEU A 25 60.71 -20.45 -44.84
CA LEU A 25 59.41 -21.14 -44.82
C LEU A 25 58.94 -21.41 -43.38
N LYS A 26 59.86 -21.72 -42.47
CA LYS A 26 59.54 -21.93 -41.05
C LYS A 26 59.14 -20.61 -40.38
N MET A 27 59.84 -19.51 -40.67
CA MET A 27 59.54 -18.18 -40.13
C MET A 27 58.20 -17.63 -40.64
N THR A 28 57.91 -17.78 -41.93
CA THR A 28 56.63 -17.38 -42.53
C THR A 28 55.45 -18.17 -41.96
N LYS A 29 55.59 -19.50 -41.79
CA LYS A 29 54.58 -20.32 -41.08
C LYS A 29 54.35 -19.85 -39.64
N LEU A 30 55.41 -19.47 -38.93
CA LEU A 30 55.33 -18.99 -37.54
C LEU A 30 54.63 -17.62 -37.46
N PHE A 31 54.85 -16.74 -38.45
CA PHE A 31 54.16 -15.46 -38.57
C PHE A 31 52.66 -15.64 -38.88
N LEU A 32 52.30 -16.50 -39.84
CA LEU A 32 50.91 -16.82 -40.16
C LEU A 32 50.17 -17.44 -38.97
N ALA A 33 50.83 -18.31 -38.21
CA ALA A 33 50.27 -18.88 -36.99
C ALA A 33 50.00 -17.81 -35.90
N LYS A 34 50.87 -16.80 -35.79
CA LYS A 34 50.65 -15.65 -34.89
C LYS A 34 49.45 -14.80 -35.34
N LEU A 35 49.34 -14.50 -36.64
CA LEU A 35 48.20 -13.77 -37.20
C LEU A 35 46.87 -14.50 -36.98
N ALA A 36 46.81 -15.80 -37.28
CA ALA A 36 45.61 -16.60 -37.06
C ALA A 36 45.20 -16.65 -35.57
N ASN A 37 46.18 -16.69 -34.65
CA ASN A 37 45.90 -16.61 -33.22
C ASN A 37 45.38 -15.23 -32.78
N THR A 38 45.89 -14.15 -33.37
CA THR A 38 45.38 -12.79 -33.10
C THR A 38 43.96 -12.61 -33.61
N GLU A 39 43.64 -13.08 -34.83
CA GLU A 39 42.27 -13.04 -35.37
C GLU A 39 41.29 -13.84 -34.51
N LYS A 40 41.69 -15.04 -34.07
CA LYS A 40 40.88 -15.85 -33.14
C LYS A 40 40.59 -15.10 -31.85
N ARG A 41 41.59 -14.44 -31.25
CA ARG A 41 41.41 -13.63 -30.02
C ARG A 41 40.47 -12.45 -30.24
N VAL A 42 40.60 -11.73 -31.36
CA VAL A 42 39.70 -10.62 -31.71
C VAL A 42 38.28 -11.12 -31.90
N ASN A 43 38.08 -12.21 -32.65
CA ASN A 43 36.76 -12.80 -32.88
C ASN A 43 36.08 -13.26 -31.58
N ILE A 44 36.83 -13.87 -30.65
CA ILE A 44 36.30 -14.23 -29.32
C ILE A 44 35.85 -12.98 -28.56
N LYS A 45 36.64 -11.89 -28.60
CA LYS A 45 36.32 -10.63 -27.91
C LYS A 45 35.09 -9.96 -28.51
N VAL A 46 34.98 -9.92 -29.85
CA VAL A 46 33.81 -9.38 -30.57
C VAL A 46 32.55 -10.19 -30.24
N ARG A 47 32.63 -11.52 -30.23
CA ARG A 47 31.51 -12.39 -29.83
C ARG A 47 31.08 -12.12 -28.39
N GLY A 48 32.02 -11.97 -27.47
CA GLY A 48 31.73 -11.65 -26.08
C GLY A 48 31.05 -10.27 -25.90
N LEU A 49 31.44 -9.28 -26.69
CA LEU A 49 30.80 -7.96 -26.69
C LEU A 49 29.37 -8.02 -27.26
N LYS A 50 29.15 -8.78 -28.34
CA LYS A 50 27.83 -8.97 -28.94
C LYS A 50 26.85 -9.61 -27.96
N ASN A 51 27.26 -10.70 -27.29
CA ASN A 51 26.43 -11.36 -26.29
C ASN A 51 26.05 -10.43 -25.11
N LYS A 52 26.97 -9.56 -24.67
CA LYS A 52 26.69 -8.57 -23.61
C LYS A 52 25.68 -7.51 -24.06
N LEU A 53 25.73 -7.11 -25.33
CA LEU A 53 24.78 -6.15 -25.89
C LEU A 53 23.38 -6.77 -25.98
N ASP A 54 23.29 -8.00 -26.50
CA ASP A 54 22.03 -8.73 -26.63
C ASP A 54 21.37 -8.96 -25.25
N GLN A 55 22.16 -9.30 -24.22
CA GLN A 55 21.66 -9.43 -22.86
C GLN A 55 21.11 -8.11 -22.30
N LYS A 56 21.83 -6.99 -22.49
CA LYS A 56 21.35 -5.67 -22.05
C LYS A 56 20.05 -5.27 -22.73
N GLN A 57 19.89 -5.57 -24.01
CA GLN A 57 18.65 -5.28 -24.74
C GLN A 57 17.49 -6.10 -24.18
N LYS A 58 17.72 -7.40 -23.90
CA LYS A 58 16.73 -8.28 -23.29
C LYS A 58 16.30 -7.79 -21.91
N ASP A 59 17.24 -7.48 -21.04
CA ASP A 59 16.98 -6.96 -19.68
C ASP A 59 16.19 -5.64 -19.72
N SER A 60 16.49 -4.77 -20.71
CA SER A 60 15.76 -3.52 -20.90
C SER A 60 14.32 -3.76 -21.36
N LEU A 61 14.12 -4.75 -22.24
CA LEU A 61 12.79 -5.11 -22.74
C LEU A 61 11.91 -5.68 -21.63
N GLU A 62 12.48 -6.56 -20.79
CA GLU A 62 11.82 -7.17 -19.64
C GLU A 62 11.41 -6.09 -18.62
N LYS A 63 12.31 -5.16 -18.27
CA LYS A 63 11.96 -4.00 -17.41
C LYS A 63 10.84 -3.14 -17.99
N HIS A 64 10.82 -2.95 -19.31
CA HIS A 64 9.76 -2.18 -19.95
C HIS A 64 8.42 -2.92 -19.90
N GLN A 65 8.43 -4.24 -20.11
CA GLN A 65 7.25 -5.10 -19.96
C GLN A 65 6.72 -5.09 -18.52
N ASP A 66 7.59 -5.24 -17.51
CA ASP A 66 7.21 -5.14 -16.10
C ASP A 66 6.58 -3.79 -15.75
N THR A 67 7.14 -2.71 -16.30
CA THR A 67 6.61 -1.35 -16.11
C THR A 67 5.25 -1.20 -16.79
N LEU A 68 5.08 -1.74 -17.99
CA LEU A 68 3.81 -1.73 -18.71
C LEU A 68 2.74 -2.56 -17.99
N GLU A 69 3.11 -3.71 -17.42
CA GLU A 69 2.20 -4.53 -16.60
C GLU A 69 1.78 -3.81 -15.33
N LYS A 70 2.72 -3.14 -14.63
CA LYS A 70 2.38 -2.27 -13.48
C LYS A 70 1.43 -1.15 -13.87
N LEU A 71 1.68 -0.45 -14.98
CA LEU A 71 0.79 0.61 -15.47
C LEU A 71 -0.58 0.07 -15.89
N LYS A 72 -0.65 -1.13 -16.49
CA LYS A 72 -1.91 -1.80 -16.83
C LYS A 72 -2.67 -2.19 -15.56
N LEU A 73 -1.97 -2.70 -14.54
CA LEU A 73 -2.54 -2.99 -13.23
C LEU A 73 -3.09 -1.70 -12.60
N ASP A 74 -2.29 -0.63 -12.56
CA ASP A 74 -2.71 0.67 -12.03
C ASP A 74 -3.92 1.23 -12.78
N LYS A 75 -3.95 1.17 -14.11
CA LYS A 75 -5.13 1.56 -14.91
C LYS A 75 -6.35 0.69 -14.61
N LYS A 76 -6.19 -0.63 -14.43
CA LYS A 76 -7.27 -1.55 -14.06
C LYS A 76 -7.79 -1.27 -12.64
N LEU A 77 -6.91 -0.89 -11.71
CA LEU A 77 -7.26 -0.46 -10.35
C LEU A 77 -7.98 0.88 -10.33
N ILE A 78 -7.65 1.79 -11.25
CA ILE A 78 -8.36 3.05 -11.44
C ILE A 78 -9.72 2.83 -12.13
N ALA A 79 -9.83 1.81 -12.99
CA ALA A 79 -11.00 1.55 -13.82
C ALA A 79 -12.06 0.61 -13.21
N SER A 80 -11.82 -0.04 -12.06
CA SER A 80 -12.86 -0.82 -11.39
C SER A 80 -13.74 0.09 -10.53
N THR A 81 -15.04 0.04 -10.76
CA THR A 81 -16.08 0.53 -9.84
C THR A 81 -15.64 0.32 -8.39
N GLY A 82 -15.58 1.40 -7.60
CA GLY A 82 -15.10 1.37 -6.23
C GLY A 82 -15.84 0.30 -5.42
N LEU A 83 -15.12 -0.36 -4.50
CA LEU A 83 -15.70 -1.41 -3.68
C LEU A 83 -16.93 -0.85 -2.93
N VAL A 84 -18.10 -1.44 -3.16
CA VAL A 84 -19.33 -1.02 -2.48
C VAL A 84 -19.29 -1.53 -1.06
N VAL A 85 -19.09 -0.61 -0.12
CA VAL A 85 -19.03 -0.91 1.31
C VAL A 85 -20.38 -0.60 1.94
N PRO A 86 -20.98 -1.54 2.70
CA PRO A 86 -22.20 -1.28 3.44
C PRO A 86 -22.05 -0.04 4.33
N SER A 87 -23.04 0.83 4.30
CA SER A 87 -23.07 2.05 5.12
C SER A 87 -24.36 2.13 5.92
N PHE A 88 -24.28 2.76 7.10
CA PHE A 88 -25.42 2.88 7.99
C PHE A 88 -25.56 4.31 8.51
N PRO A 89 -26.80 4.84 8.63
CA PRO A 89 -27.03 6.16 9.19
C PRO A 89 -26.45 6.28 10.61
N SER A 90 -25.61 7.30 10.83
CA SER A 90 -24.87 7.44 12.08
C SER A 90 -25.71 7.85 13.30
N SER A 91 -26.95 8.31 13.09
CA SER A 91 -27.84 8.75 14.16
C SER A 91 -29.32 8.49 13.82
N PRO A 92 -30.21 8.44 14.84
CA PRO A 92 -31.66 8.33 14.62
C PRO A 92 -32.23 9.45 13.74
N TYR A 93 -31.73 10.68 13.90
CA TYR A 93 -32.09 11.81 13.03
C TYR A 93 -31.72 11.53 11.57
N ARG A 94 -30.50 11.05 11.31
CA ARG A 94 -30.04 10.78 9.94
C ARG A 94 -30.80 9.61 9.30
N PHE A 95 -31.24 8.66 10.12
CA PHE A 95 -32.14 7.58 9.72
C PHE A 95 -33.54 8.09 9.37
N TYR A 96 -34.10 9.02 10.16
CA TYR A 96 -35.34 9.70 9.83
C TYR A 96 -35.25 10.41 8.48
N ILE A 97 -34.22 11.25 8.27
CA ILE A 97 -34.01 11.95 6.99
C ILE A 97 -33.91 10.95 5.83
N TYR A 98 -33.18 9.85 6.01
CA TYR A 98 -33.07 8.81 5.00
C TYR A 98 -34.44 8.22 4.65
N ASN A 99 -35.24 7.84 5.64
CA ASN A 99 -36.56 7.25 5.40
C ASN A 99 -37.53 8.22 4.71
N GLU A 100 -37.59 9.47 5.17
CA GLU A 100 -38.43 10.49 4.53
C GLU A 100 -37.99 10.76 3.10
N TYR A 101 -36.68 10.79 2.85
CA TYR A 101 -36.15 10.93 1.50
C TYR A 101 -36.53 9.74 0.59
N GLN A 102 -36.48 8.51 1.09
CA GLN A 102 -36.93 7.35 0.31
C GLN A 102 -38.42 7.41 -0.01
N LYS A 103 -39.26 7.89 0.92
CA LYS A 103 -40.69 8.09 0.64
C LYS A 103 -40.91 9.07 -0.51
N LEU A 104 -40.22 10.22 -0.49
CA LEU A 104 -40.30 11.22 -1.57
C LEU A 104 -39.81 10.65 -2.91
N LYS A 105 -38.74 9.85 -2.89
CA LYS A 105 -38.19 9.22 -4.09
C LYS A 105 -39.16 8.22 -4.73
N ASN A 106 -39.95 7.52 -3.91
CA ASN A 106 -40.88 6.50 -4.36
C ASN A 106 -42.24 7.05 -4.81
N ASP A 107 -42.49 8.35 -4.62
CA ASP A 107 -43.73 9.00 -5.06
C ASP A 107 -43.60 9.49 -6.52
N PRO A 108 -44.34 8.90 -7.48
CA PRO A 108 -44.21 9.21 -8.90
C PRO A 108 -44.70 10.62 -9.29
N SER A 109 -45.41 11.32 -8.39
CA SER A 109 -45.90 12.68 -8.62
C SER A 109 -44.86 13.78 -8.32
N THR A 110 -43.69 13.41 -7.80
CA THR A 110 -42.75 14.35 -7.18
C THR A 110 -41.69 14.86 -8.16
N ILE A 111 -41.97 15.97 -8.85
CA ILE A 111 -40.99 16.79 -9.62
C ILE A 111 -39.88 17.38 -8.70
N VAL A 112 -40.06 17.28 -7.39
CA VAL A 112 -39.28 17.96 -6.32
C VAL A 112 -37.89 17.33 -6.04
N LEU A 113 -37.46 16.31 -6.80
CA LEU A 113 -36.12 15.73 -6.65
C LEU A 113 -34.98 16.68 -7.05
N HIS A 114 -35.29 17.77 -7.76
CA HIS A 114 -34.28 18.71 -8.27
C HIS A 114 -33.59 19.54 -7.15
N ASP A 115 -34.19 19.71 -5.98
CA ASP A 115 -33.60 20.49 -4.86
C ASP A 115 -33.47 19.66 -3.57
N ILE A 116 -32.51 18.74 -3.57
CA ILE A 116 -32.19 17.88 -2.42
C ILE A 116 -31.85 18.72 -1.17
N GLY A 117 -31.19 19.86 -1.35
CA GLY A 117 -30.81 20.75 -0.26
C GLY A 117 -32.02 21.29 0.50
N LYS A 118 -32.98 21.89 -0.22
CA LYS A 118 -34.23 22.39 0.40
C LYS A 118 -35.04 21.28 1.05
N ASN A 119 -35.13 20.11 0.41
CA ASN A 119 -35.86 18.97 0.98
C ASN A 119 -35.30 18.54 2.33
N ILE A 120 -33.96 18.44 2.45
CA ILE A 120 -33.30 18.10 3.72
C ILE A 120 -33.55 19.19 4.78
N LEU A 121 -33.54 20.46 4.40
CA LEU A 121 -33.84 21.57 5.31
C LEU A 121 -35.27 21.49 5.84
N ASN A 122 -36.25 21.22 4.97
CA ASN A 122 -37.65 21.04 5.35
C ASN A 122 -37.84 19.83 6.28
N MET A 123 -37.22 18.69 5.97
CA MET A 123 -37.26 17.51 6.84
C MET A 123 -36.61 17.79 8.21
N SER A 124 -35.54 18.59 8.24
CA SER A 124 -34.89 19.02 9.48
C SER A 124 -35.82 19.88 10.33
N ALA A 125 -36.56 20.81 9.71
CA ALA A 125 -37.58 21.60 10.41
C ALA A 125 -38.67 20.69 10.99
N ASN A 126 -39.16 19.73 10.21
CA ASN A 126 -40.16 18.76 10.68
C ASN A 126 -39.65 17.90 11.84
N TRP A 127 -38.38 17.48 11.81
CA TRP A 127 -37.78 16.73 12.93
C TRP A 127 -37.74 17.54 14.23
N LYS A 128 -37.53 18.86 14.15
CA LYS A 128 -37.56 19.73 15.33
C LYS A 128 -38.96 19.79 15.93
N LEU A 129 -39.99 19.83 15.09
CA LEU A 129 -41.41 19.87 15.50
C LEU A 129 -41.92 18.53 16.04
N LYS A 130 -41.23 17.41 15.79
CA LYS A 130 -41.62 16.10 16.34
C LYS A 130 -41.61 16.07 17.86
N THR A 131 -42.59 15.36 18.41
CA THR A 131 -42.71 15.09 19.84
C THR A 131 -41.56 14.22 20.33
N GLU A 132 -41.25 14.29 21.62
CA GLU A 132 -40.17 13.48 22.20
C GLU A 132 -40.48 11.98 22.12
N ALA A 133 -41.75 11.60 22.25
CA ALA A 133 -42.21 10.21 22.11
C ALA A 133 -41.89 9.64 20.71
N GLU A 134 -42.16 10.39 19.64
CA GLU A 134 -41.81 9.97 18.28
C GLU A 134 -40.29 9.85 18.11
N LYS A 135 -39.52 10.81 18.65
CA LYS A 135 -38.04 10.76 18.58
C LYS A 135 -37.49 9.52 19.27
N ILE A 136 -38.08 9.12 20.40
CA ILE A 136 -37.75 7.89 21.12
C ILE A 136 -38.07 6.66 20.27
N GLU A 137 -39.21 6.62 19.60
CA GLU A 137 -39.59 5.52 18.70
C GLU A 137 -38.58 5.36 17.55
N TYR A 138 -38.20 6.46 16.89
CA TYR A 138 -37.17 6.44 15.84
C TYR A 138 -35.82 5.96 16.39
N LYS A 139 -35.46 6.33 17.62
CA LYS A 139 -34.24 5.85 18.28
C LYS A 139 -34.30 4.33 18.51
N GLN A 140 -35.43 3.79 18.94
CA GLN A 140 -35.61 2.35 19.13
C GLN A 140 -35.49 1.59 17.80
N LYS A 141 -36.20 2.04 16.76
CA LYS A 141 -36.10 1.46 15.39
C LYS A 141 -34.66 1.49 14.88
N TRP A 142 -33.98 2.62 15.05
CA TRP A 142 -32.58 2.78 14.66
C TRP A 142 -31.65 1.80 15.40
N LEU A 143 -31.86 1.57 16.70
CA LEU A 143 -31.08 0.61 17.48
C LEU A 143 -31.26 -0.83 16.99
N ILE A 144 -32.49 -1.23 16.64
CA ILE A 144 -32.79 -2.55 16.08
C ILE A 144 -32.08 -2.73 14.75
N LEU A 145 -32.23 -1.76 13.83
CA LEU A 145 -31.58 -1.80 12.53
C LEU A 145 -30.07 -1.78 12.63
N LYS A 146 -29.51 -1.03 13.59
CA LYS A 146 -28.06 -1.02 13.83
C LYS A 146 -27.53 -2.40 14.20
N LYS A 147 -28.29 -3.17 14.99
CA LYS A 147 -27.93 -4.56 15.33
C LYS A 147 -27.98 -5.48 14.11
N GLN A 148 -29.02 -5.36 13.28
CA GLN A 148 -29.16 -6.12 12.04
C GLN A 148 -28.02 -5.79 11.07
N PHE A 149 -27.75 -4.50 10.86
CA PHE A 149 -26.65 -4.03 10.02
C PHE A 149 -25.28 -4.52 10.51
N ALA A 150 -25.05 -4.62 11.82
CA ALA A 150 -23.81 -5.19 12.34
C ALA A 150 -23.64 -6.66 11.91
N ALA A 151 -24.72 -7.45 11.91
CA ALA A 151 -24.69 -8.82 11.42
C ALA A 151 -24.47 -8.90 9.90
N GLU A 152 -25.12 -8.03 9.12
CA GLU A 152 -24.90 -7.91 7.67
C GLU A 152 -23.47 -7.50 7.33
N LEU A 153 -22.91 -6.55 8.09
CA LEU A 153 -21.54 -6.09 7.93
C LEU A 153 -20.56 -7.23 8.21
N HIS A 154 -20.80 -8.07 9.22
CA HIS A 154 -19.99 -9.27 9.45
C HIS A 154 -20.05 -10.23 8.26
N LYS A 155 -21.26 -10.53 7.75
CA LYS A 155 -21.42 -11.37 6.54
C LYS A 155 -20.71 -10.79 5.33
N TRP A 156 -20.75 -9.47 5.16
CA TRP A 156 -20.01 -8.81 4.09
C TRP A 156 -18.51 -8.99 4.23
N TRP A 157 -17.95 -8.85 5.44
CA TRP A 157 -16.54 -9.09 5.70
C TRP A 157 -16.10 -10.55 5.52
N ASP A 158 -17.00 -11.50 5.75
CA ASP A 158 -16.73 -12.93 5.50
C ASP A 158 -16.65 -13.26 4.00
N ASN A 159 -17.42 -12.55 3.17
CA ASN A 159 -17.54 -12.82 1.74
C ASN A 159 -16.64 -11.95 0.84
N VAL A 160 -16.20 -10.78 1.32
CA VAL A 160 -15.41 -9.83 0.52
C VAL A 160 -13.98 -10.33 0.29
N ASP A 161 -13.47 -10.18 -0.94
CA ASP A 161 -12.07 -10.46 -1.23
C ASP A 161 -11.14 -9.47 -0.48
N LYS A 162 -10.29 -10.02 0.39
CA LYS A 162 -9.31 -9.27 1.19
C LYS A 162 -8.33 -8.48 0.31
N ASN A 163 -8.02 -8.94 -0.90
CA ASN A 163 -7.16 -8.21 -1.83
C ASN A 163 -7.87 -6.97 -2.39
N LEU A 164 -9.16 -7.05 -2.71
CA LEU A 164 -9.96 -5.88 -3.10
C LEU A 164 -10.01 -4.84 -1.98
N VAL A 165 -10.18 -5.27 -0.72
CA VAL A 165 -10.14 -4.36 0.44
C VAL A 165 -8.77 -3.67 0.56
N LYS A 166 -7.67 -4.39 0.35
CA LYS A 166 -6.32 -3.80 0.35
C LYS A 166 -6.16 -2.75 -0.75
N LEU A 167 -6.62 -3.06 -1.96
CA LEU A 167 -6.58 -2.15 -3.11
C LEU A 167 -7.41 -0.88 -2.87
N GLU A 168 -8.63 -1.02 -2.36
CA GLU A 168 -9.49 0.10 -1.96
C GLU A 168 -8.83 0.96 -0.87
N ASN A 169 -8.18 0.34 0.12
CA ASN A 169 -7.42 1.07 1.14
C ASN A 169 -6.21 1.83 0.56
N CYS A 170 -5.51 1.26 -0.42
CA CYS A 170 -4.45 1.97 -1.15
C CYS A 170 -5.02 3.18 -1.91
N HIS A 171 -6.15 3.01 -2.60
CA HIS A 171 -6.86 4.10 -3.27
C HIS A 171 -7.25 5.22 -2.29
N ARG A 172 -7.85 4.89 -1.14
CA ARG A 172 -8.20 5.87 -0.10
C ARG A 172 -6.99 6.60 0.47
N LYS A 173 -5.83 5.93 0.59
CA LYS A 173 -4.59 6.61 1.01
C LYS A 173 -4.18 7.68 0.00
N ASN A 174 -4.22 7.37 -1.30
CA ASN A 174 -3.90 8.33 -2.35
C ASN A 174 -4.89 9.51 -2.36
N ILE A 175 -6.19 9.25 -2.22
CA ILE A 175 -7.19 10.32 -2.05
C ILE A 175 -6.90 11.17 -0.81
N ASN A 176 -6.52 10.54 0.30
CA ASN A 176 -6.24 11.25 1.56
C ASN A 176 -5.05 12.21 1.46
N ILE A 177 -4.09 11.94 0.57
CA ILE A 177 -3.01 12.89 0.27
C ILE A 177 -3.61 14.16 -0.35
N ILE A 178 -4.43 14.00 -1.40
CA ILE A 178 -5.10 15.12 -2.08
C ILE A 178 -6.05 15.87 -1.12
N LEU A 179 -6.80 15.16 -0.27
CA LEU A 179 -7.70 15.78 0.70
C LEU A 179 -6.93 16.59 1.74
N LYS A 180 -5.78 16.09 2.21
CA LYS A 180 -4.92 16.79 3.15
C LYS A 180 -4.42 18.11 2.54
N ASP A 181 -3.95 18.10 1.30
CA ASP A 181 -3.47 19.31 0.62
C ASP A 181 -4.59 20.34 0.43
N LYS A 182 -5.83 19.87 0.24
CA LYS A 182 -7.04 20.72 0.18
C LYS A 182 -7.59 21.12 1.56
N GLY A 183 -6.92 20.76 2.67
CA GLY A 183 -7.41 21.02 4.03
C GLY A 183 -8.70 20.28 4.41
N LYS A 184 -9.08 19.23 3.67
CA LYS A 184 -10.28 18.42 3.90
C LYS A 184 -9.99 17.22 4.80
N HIS A 185 -11.01 16.75 5.51
CA HIS A 185 -10.89 15.56 6.35
C HIS A 185 -10.62 14.29 5.52
N LYS A 186 -9.71 13.46 6.04
CA LYS A 186 -9.36 12.17 5.45
C LYS A 186 -10.54 11.18 5.47
N LEU A 187 -10.65 10.39 4.41
CA LEU A 187 -11.51 9.20 4.37
C LEU A 187 -10.97 8.11 5.32
N PRO A 188 -11.87 7.41 6.04
CA PRO A 188 -11.47 6.30 6.90
C PRO A 188 -11.04 5.08 6.07
N MET A 189 -10.03 4.37 6.56
CA MET A 189 -9.63 3.08 6.00
C MET A 189 -10.69 2.02 6.35
N LEU A 190 -10.88 1.05 5.48
CA LEU A 190 -11.67 -0.16 5.75
C LEU A 190 -10.90 -1.07 6.68
N VAL A 191 -11.54 -1.41 7.80
CA VAL A 191 -11.02 -2.30 8.84
C VAL A 191 -12.18 -3.19 9.28
N ASP A 192 -11.93 -4.50 9.40
CA ASP A 192 -12.92 -5.44 9.92
C ASP A 192 -13.33 -5.01 11.35
N PRO A 193 -14.63 -4.82 11.63
CA PRO A 193 -15.13 -4.50 12.96
C PRO A 193 -14.70 -5.48 14.06
N ARG A 194 -14.43 -6.74 13.70
CA ARG A 194 -13.99 -7.82 14.59
C ARG A 194 -12.50 -7.78 14.87
N ALA A 195 -11.73 -7.02 14.09
CA ALA A 195 -10.30 -6.88 14.30
C ALA A 195 -10.04 -6.31 15.71
N PRO A 196 -9.13 -6.92 16.48
CA PRO A 196 -8.79 -6.45 17.82
C PRO A 196 -8.39 -4.98 17.78
N LYS A 197 -8.92 -4.19 18.71
CA LYS A 197 -8.58 -2.77 18.83
C LYS A 197 -7.37 -2.60 19.73
N ARG A 198 -6.44 -1.74 19.32
CA ARG A 198 -5.29 -1.37 20.15
C ARG A 198 -5.79 -0.78 21.49
N PRO A 199 -5.16 -1.14 22.62
CA PRO A 199 -5.52 -0.55 23.90
C PRO A 199 -5.20 0.94 23.91
N ILE A 200 -5.97 1.70 24.67
CA ILE A 200 -5.72 3.12 24.90
C ILE A 200 -4.42 3.30 25.70
N THR A 201 -3.67 4.36 25.42
CA THR A 201 -2.37 4.62 26.09
C THR A 201 -2.53 4.86 27.59
N ALA A 202 -1.45 4.74 28.37
CA ALA A 202 -1.44 5.00 29.82
C ALA A 202 -2.07 6.37 30.18
N TYR A 203 -1.70 7.44 29.48
CA TYR A 203 -2.33 8.75 29.64
C TYR A 203 -3.83 8.74 29.32
N ALA A 204 -4.24 8.06 28.24
CA ALA A 204 -5.66 7.98 27.90
C ALA A 204 -6.47 7.13 28.91
N MET A 205 -5.85 6.13 29.54
CA MET A 205 -6.44 5.39 30.66
C MET A 205 -6.68 6.32 31.86
N TYR A 206 -5.70 7.18 32.18
CA TYR A 206 -5.84 8.20 33.23
C TYR A 206 -6.97 9.19 32.91
N VAL A 207 -7.01 9.73 31.68
CA VAL A 207 -8.08 10.63 31.21
C VAL A 207 -9.45 9.96 31.34
N LYS A 208 -9.55 8.70 30.93
CA LYS A 208 -10.79 7.91 31.02
C LYS A 208 -11.23 7.74 32.47
N GLY A 209 -10.32 7.33 33.36
CA GLY A 209 -10.62 7.16 34.79
C GLY A 209 -11.07 8.47 35.45
N LEU A 210 -10.43 9.59 35.15
CA LEU A 210 -10.87 10.89 35.64
C LEU A 210 -12.27 11.26 35.13
N LYS A 211 -12.55 11.00 33.85
CA LYS A 211 -13.88 11.26 33.28
C LYS A 211 -14.96 10.39 33.93
N GLU A 212 -14.64 9.14 34.26
CA GLU A 212 -15.55 8.19 34.92
C GLU A 212 -15.74 8.47 36.41
N SER A 213 -14.81 9.19 37.05
CA SER A 213 -14.91 9.58 38.46
C SER A 213 -16.08 10.54 38.77
N ASN A 214 -16.72 11.11 37.74
CA ASN A 214 -17.85 12.06 37.84
C ASN A 214 -17.62 13.20 38.85
N ASN A 215 -16.36 13.60 39.05
CA ASN A 215 -16.03 14.63 40.02
C ASN A 215 -16.60 15.99 39.55
N PRO A 216 -17.47 16.64 40.34
CA PRO A 216 -18.12 17.89 39.94
C PRO A 216 -17.14 19.06 39.76
N LYS A 217 -15.90 18.94 40.25
CA LYS A 217 -14.83 19.92 40.07
C LYS A 217 -14.16 19.85 38.69
N LEU A 218 -14.51 18.88 37.85
CA LEU A 218 -13.94 18.74 36.51
C LEU A 218 -14.57 19.76 35.55
N PRO A 219 -13.78 20.38 34.65
CA PRO A 219 -14.33 21.31 33.67
C PRO A 219 -15.35 20.62 32.74
N SER A 220 -16.53 21.23 32.57
CA SER A 220 -17.60 20.69 31.72
C SER A 220 -17.25 20.77 30.22
N ARG A 221 -16.49 21.79 29.81
CA ARG A 221 -16.07 21.97 28.42
C ARG A 221 -14.91 21.03 28.11
N ALA A 222 -15.06 20.23 27.05
CA ALA A 222 -14.07 19.20 26.68
C ALA A 222 -12.64 19.75 26.48
N ILE A 223 -12.49 20.93 25.90
CA ILE A 223 -11.18 21.55 25.68
C ILE A 223 -10.50 21.86 27.01
N ASP A 224 -11.25 22.43 27.95
CA ASP A 224 -10.73 22.83 29.27
C ASP A 224 -10.45 21.60 30.13
N PHE A 225 -11.29 20.57 30.02
CA PHE A 225 -11.04 19.27 30.65
C PHE A 225 -9.72 18.67 30.19
N ILE A 226 -9.45 18.62 28.88
CA ILE A 226 -8.20 18.07 28.37
C ILE A 226 -6.99 18.88 28.84
N LYS A 227 -7.08 20.22 28.87
CA LYS A 227 -6.01 21.07 29.42
C LYS A 227 -5.77 20.80 30.90
N TYR A 228 -6.83 20.67 31.68
CA TYR A 228 -6.79 20.34 33.10
C TYR A 228 -6.11 18.99 33.34
N VAL A 229 -6.56 17.94 32.63
CA VAL A 229 -6.02 16.58 32.78
C VAL A 229 -4.55 16.53 32.36
N ALA A 230 -4.16 17.25 31.30
CA ALA A 230 -2.76 17.33 30.89
C ALA A 230 -1.88 17.98 31.96
N SER A 231 -2.38 19.03 32.63
CA SER A 231 -1.67 19.66 33.76
C SER A 231 -1.54 18.70 34.95
N LYS A 232 -2.62 18.02 35.33
CA LYS A 232 -2.60 17.04 36.42
C LYS A 232 -1.71 15.85 36.14
N TRP A 233 -1.70 15.33 34.92
CA TRP A 233 -0.79 14.26 34.53
C TRP A 233 0.68 14.69 34.62
N LYS A 234 1.02 15.94 34.25
CA LYS A 234 2.40 16.45 34.39
C LYS A 234 2.83 16.52 35.85
N GLN A 235 1.94 16.94 36.74
CA GLN A 235 2.16 17.03 38.19
C GLN A 235 2.16 15.68 38.90
N LEU A 236 1.67 14.62 38.24
CA LEU A 236 1.54 13.31 38.85
C LEU A 236 2.93 12.70 39.14
N PRO A 237 3.16 12.12 40.34
CA PRO A 237 4.37 11.38 40.65
C PRO A 237 4.63 10.26 39.65
N GLU A 238 5.90 9.92 39.41
CA GLU A 238 6.23 8.86 38.45
C GLU A 238 5.68 7.50 38.90
N SER A 239 5.71 7.22 40.21
CA SER A 239 5.11 6.01 40.79
C SER A 239 3.62 5.85 40.46
N GLU A 240 2.86 6.94 40.45
CA GLU A 240 1.45 6.91 40.07
C GLU A 240 1.26 6.77 38.56
N LYS A 241 2.15 7.36 37.75
CA LYS A 241 2.15 7.15 36.29
C LYS A 241 2.47 5.71 35.92
N ASP A 242 3.39 5.08 36.66
CA ASP A 242 3.83 3.70 36.44
C ASP A 242 2.67 2.72 36.55
N ILE A 243 1.73 2.93 37.48
CA ILE A 243 0.48 2.14 37.57
C ILE A 243 -0.27 2.13 36.23
N TYR A 244 -0.34 3.25 35.52
CA TYR A 244 -1.00 3.32 34.22
C TYR A 244 -0.13 2.75 33.09
N ARG A 245 1.20 2.85 33.19
CA ARG A 245 2.13 2.22 32.25
C ARG A 245 2.04 0.69 32.34
N ASP A 246 1.95 0.14 33.54
CA ASP A 246 1.78 -1.29 33.79
C ASP A 246 0.44 -1.79 33.26
N LYS A 247 -0.66 -1.09 33.58
CA LYS A 247 -1.98 -1.38 33.01
C LYS A 247 -1.98 -1.37 31.49
N TYR A 248 -1.29 -0.40 30.87
CA TYR A 248 -1.14 -0.35 29.43
C TYR A 248 -0.31 -1.53 28.91
N SER A 249 0.80 -1.85 29.56
CA SER A 249 1.68 -2.97 29.21
C SER A 249 0.91 -4.28 29.18
N ASP A 250 0.14 -4.56 30.23
CA ASP A 250 -0.64 -5.80 30.34
C ASP A 250 -1.78 -5.85 29.31
N ALA A 251 -2.51 -4.74 29.13
CA ALA A 251 -3.52 -4.64 28.08
C ALA A 251 -2.93 -4.81 26.68
N PHE A 252 -1.69 -4.34 26.46
CA PHE A 252 -0.98 -4.47 25.19
C PHE A 252 -0.49 -5.89 24.94
N LYS A 253 -0.02 -6.61 25.97
CA LYS A 253 0.29 -8.05 25.88
C LYS A 253 -0.94 -8.83 25.45
N LEU A 254 -2.08 -8.63 26.11
CA LEU A 254 -3.35 -9.28 25.75
C LEU A 254 -3.78 -8.94 24.32
N TYR A 255 -3.70 -7.66 23.92
CA TYR A 255 -3.99 -7.26 22.55
C TYR A 255 -3.09 -7.98 21.53
N LYS A 256 -1.80 -8.14 21.82
CA LYS A 256 -0.85 -8.82 20.93
C LYS A 256 -1.21 -10.30 20.77
N GLU A 257 -1.58 -10.97 21.85
CA GLU A 257 -2.05 -12.36 21.81
C GLU A 257 -3.32 -12.51 20.97
N VAL A 258 -4.35 -11.68 21.23
CA VAL A 258 -5.61 -11.73 20.48
C VAL A 258 -5.38 -11.36 19.01
N SER A 259 -4.54 -10.36 18.73
CA SER A 259 -4.20 -9.97 17.36
C SER A 259 -3.41 -11.03 16.60
N ASN A 260 -2.54 -11.81 17.28
CA ASN A 260 -1.85 -12.92 16.64
C ASN A 260 -2.79 -14.08 16.32
N LYS A 261 -3.76 -14.38 17.20
CA LYS A 261 -4.80 -15.38 16.94
C LYS A 261 -5.77 -14.98 15.82
N TYR A 262 -5.92 -13.68 15.58
CA TYR A 262 -6.82 -13.14 14.55
C TYR A 262 -6.21 -13.15 13.13
N LYS A 263 -4.87 -13.13 13.01
CA LYS A 263 -4.17 -13.11 11.72
C LYS A 263 -4.32 -14.43 10.98
#